data_AF-A0A254NQS1-F1
#
_entry.id   AF-A0A254NQS1-F1
#
_cell.length_a   1.000
_cell.length_b   1.000
_cell.length_c   1.000
_cell.angle_alpha   90.00
_cell.angle_beta   90.00
_cell.angle_gamma   90.00
#
_symmetry.space_group_name_H-M   'P 1'
#
loop_
_entity.id
_entity.type
_entity.pdbx_description
1 polymer ?
#
loop_
_entity_poly.entity_id
_entity_poly.type
_entity_poly.pdbx_seq_one_letter_code
_entity_poly.pdbx_strand_id
1 'polypeptide(L)'
;MRIVKVDGAAREDLLKLLPEGVWVGCRYGEDDRPGTVNGETLSRLREKFPEAKFVLSFGESDLTHAERLRKLDELRPDYYEYQPPDPHKTAEFEEAMRRLDDISLPKIAGPFWVMKDDTSSIRDREPFREMMRRETVCFQLIVESAVDPGFKLSAAQRRMLDDFLEEIPSLVNDSFERSVRLDRYPLNGHRGYLLEAVVPGADKAGRGWNALTSGKVVRLLKTLEQ
;
A
#
# COMPACT_ATOMS: atom_id res chain seq x y z
N MET A 1 16.05 -3.62 6.07
CA MET A 1 14.92 -4.57 5.92
C MET A 1 14.03 -4.05 4.81
N ARG A 2 13.69 -4.87 3.80
CA ARG A 2 12.72 -4.49 2.77
C ARG A 2 11.32 -4.83 3.28
N ILE A 3 10.40 -3.87 3.22
CA ILE A 3 9.00 -4.08 3.60
C ILE A 3 8.29 -4.82 2.45
N VAL A 4 7.43 -5.79 2.76
CA VAL A 4 6.49 -6.33 1.78
C VAL A 4 5.10 -6.15 2.32
N LYS A 5 4.31 -5.32 1.65
CA LYS A 5 2.90 -5.10 1.97
C LYS A 5 2.02 -5.82 0.97
N VAL A 6 1.05 -6.59 1.45
CA VAL A 6 0.09 -7.30 0.60
C VAL A 6 -1.33 -6.82 0.89
N ASP A 7 -1.95 -6.16 -0.08
CA ASP A 7 -3.35 -5.73 -0.01
C ASP A 7 -4.32 -6.83 -0.39
N GLY A 8 -5.47 -6.89 0.27
CA GLY A 8 -6.46 -7.95 0.06
C GLY A 8 -6.09 -9.29 0.70
N ALA A 9 -5.00 -9.33 1.48
CA ALA A 9 -4.53 -10.51 2.21
C ALA A 9 -5.28 -10.76 3.53
N ALA A 10 -6.43 -10.11 3.72
CA ALA A 10 -7.37 -10.22 4.83
C ALA A 10 -8.08 -11.59 4.96
N ARG A 11 -7.41 -12.69 4.60
CA ARG A 11 -7.94 -14.05 4.67
C ARG A 11 -6.88 -15.05 5.10
N GLU A 12 -7.29 -16.01 5.92
CA GLU A 12 -6.39 -16.99 6.51
C GLU A 12 -5.67 -17.87 5.47
N ASP A 13 -6.37 -18.26 4.39
CA ASP A 13 -5.80 -19.07 3.32
C ASP A 13 -4.70 -18.32 2.54
N LEU A 14 -4.80 -16.99 2.45
CA LEU A 14 -3.79 -16.14 1.84
C LEU A 14 -2.61 -15.91 2.76
N LEU A 15 -2.87 -15.60 4.04
CA LEU A 15 -1.82 -15.36 5.03
C LEU A 15 -0.91 -16.56 5.25
N LYS A 16 -1.45 -17.80 5.18
CA LYS A 16 -0.64 -19.04 5.25
C LYS A 16 0.42 -19.14 4.14
N LEU A 17 0.26 -18.39 3.06
CA LEU A 17 1.20 -18.38 1.94
C LEU A 17 2.24 -17.26 2.05
N LEU A 18 2.06 -16.35 3.00
CA LEU A 18 2.98 -15.25 3.24
C LEU A 18 4.07 -15.68 4.23
N PRO A 19 5.33 -15.22 4.04
CA PRO A 19 6.41 -15.44 4.98
C PRO A 19 6.21 -14.59 6.23
N GLU A 20 7.03 -14.86 7.25
CA GLU A 20 7.04 -14.11 8.50
C GLU A 20 7.48 -12.64 8.27
N GLY A 21 6.95 -11.71 9.07
CA GLY A 21 7.35 -10.30 9.04
C GLY A 21 6.75 -9.44 7.90
N VAL A 22 5.74 -9.92 7.18
CA VAL A 22 5.02 -9.13 6.16
C VAL A 22 4.05 -8.12 6.75
N TRP A 23 3.77 -7.05 6.00
CA TRP A 23 2.70 -6.11 6.29
C TRP A 23 1.43 -6.55 5.56
N VAL A 24 0.33 -6.68 6.28
CA VAL A 24 -0.95 -7.18 5.78
C VAL A 24 -1.91 -6.02 5.66
N GLY A 25 -2.24 -5.65 4.43
CA GLY A 25 -3.25 -4.64 4.14
C GLY A 25 -4.66 -5.20 4.28
N CYS A 26 -5.44 -4.56 5.14
CA CYS A 26 -6.80 -4.93 5.47
C CYS A 26 -7.72 -3.73 5.26
N ARG A 27 -8.76 -3.88 4.43
CA ARG A 27 -9.84 -2.89 4.38
C ARG A 27 -10.86 -3.23 5.48
N TYR A 28 -11.24 -2.28 6.31
CA TYR A 28 -12.31 -2.50 7.28
C TYR A 28 -13.67 -2.61 6.59
N GLY A 29 -14.52 -3.50 7.10
CA GLY A 29 -15.93 -3.60 6.74
C GLY A 29 -16.70 -4.42 7.78
N GLU A 30 -17.91 -3.99 8.15
CA GLU A 30 -18.74 -4.69 9.13
C GLU A 30 -19.27 -6.02 8.58
N ASP A 31 -19.60 -6.03 7.28
CA ASP A 31 -19.97 -7.22 6.55
C ASP A 31 -18.72 -8.07 6.22
N ASP A 32 -18.84 -9.41 6.24
CA ASP A 32 -17.82 -10.35 5.76
C ASP A 32 -17.69 -10.32 4.22
N ARG A 33 -17.63 -9.13 3.63
CA ARG A 33 -17.40 -8.96 2.19
C ARG A 33 -16.02 -9.49 1.84
N PRO A 34 -15.86 -10.10 0.65
CA PRO A 34 -14.55 -10.51 0.19
C PRO A 34 -13.57 -9.33 0.21
N GLY A 35 -12.41 -9.50 0.85
CA GLY A 35 -11.35 -8.49 0.91
C GLY A 35 -11.49 -7.49 2.07
N THR A 36 -12.52 -7.58 2.91
CA THR A 36 -12.64 -6.77 4.14
C THR A 36 -12.40 -7.57 5.42
N VAL A 37 -12.10 -6.87 6.52
CA VAL A 37 -12.04 -7.42 7.87
C VAL A 37 -12.98 -6.68 8.81
N ASN A 38 -13.64 -7.43 9.68
CA ASN A 38 -14.25 -6.92 10.91
C ASN A 38 -13.33 -7.17 12.11
N GLY A 39 -13.76 -6.77 13.31
CA GLY A 39 -12.95 -6.89 14.52
C GLY A 39 -12.64 -8.32 14.95
N GLU A 40 -13.60 -9.24 14.79
CA GLU A 40 -13.40 -10.66 15.09
C GLU A 40 -12.35 -11.27 14.14
N THR A 41 -12.51 -11.03 12.83
CA THR A 41 -11.58 -11.54 11.83
C THR A 41 -10.18 -10.99 12.04
N LEU A 42 -10.02 -9.68 12.28
CA LEU A 42 -8.71 -9.09 12.53
C LEU A 42 -8.05 -9.68 13.78
N SER A 43 -8.80 -9.84 14.88
CA SER A 43 -8.29 -10.43 16.12
C SER A 43 -7.78 -11.86 15.90
N ARG A 44 -8.58 -12.70 15.24
CA ARG A 44 -8.20 -14.07 14.89
C ARG A 44 -6.95 -14.13 14.01
N LEU A 45 -6.83 -13.24 13.02
CA LEU A 45 -5.65 -13.20 12.15
C LEU A 45 -4.40 -12.79 12.94
N ARG A 46 -4.52 -11.82 13.86
CA ARG A 46 -3.40 -11.39 14.72
C ARG A 46 -2.91 -12.49 15.65
N GLU A 47 -3.82 -13.22 16.28
CA GLU A 47 -3.46 -14.37 17.15
C GLU A 47 -2.71 -15.44 16.37
N LYS A 48 -3.13 -15.68 15.11
CA LYS A 48 -2.54 -16.71 14.26
C LYS A 48 -1.22 -16.29 13.62
N PHE A 49 -1.03 -15.00 13.37
CA PHE A 49 0.14 -14.43 12.71
C PHE A 49 0.72 -13.28 13.55
N PRO A 50 1.29 -13.58 14.74
CA PRO A 50 1.72 -12.55 15.70
C PRO A 50 2.88 -11.69 15.20
N GLU A 51 3.69 -12.20 14.27
CA GLU A 51 4.82 -11.49 13.67
C GLU A 51 4.42 -10.58 12.50
N ALA A 52 3.17 -10.68 12.01
CA ALA A 52 2.68 -9.84 10.93
C ALA A 52 2.29 -8.45 11.43
N LYS A 53 2.49 -7.43 10.58
CA LYS A 53 2.05 -6.06 10.85
C LYS A 53 0.76 -5.76 10.11
N PHE A 54 -0.29 -5.40 10.83
CA PHE A 54 -1.60 -5.17 10.24
C PHE A 54 -1.80 -3.69 9.92
N VAL A 55 -2.04 -3.41 8.65
CA VAL A 55 -2.36 -2.09 8.13
C VAL A 55 -3.86 -2.04 7.88
N LEU A 56 -4.57 -1.09 8.48
CA LEU A 56 -6.01 -0.95 8.33
C LEU A 56 -6.36 0.29 7.52
N SER A 57 -7.20 0.12 6.49
CA SER A 57 -7.82 1.23 5.74
C SER A 57 -9.35 1.20 5.88
N PHE A 58 -10.00 2.33 5.58
CA PHE A 58 -11.46 2.45 5.53
C PHE A 58 -11.86 2.97 4.15
N GLY A 59 -13.03 2.57 3.64
CA GLY A 59 -13.58 3.23 2.45
C GLY A 59 -13.96 4.69 2.73
N GLU A 60 -13.84 5.54 1.72
CA GLU A 60 -14.02 7.00 1.86
C GLU A 60 -15.41 7.39 2.41
N SER A 61 -16.45 6.63 2.06
CA SER A 61 -17.84 6.87 2.46
C SER A 61 -18.28 6.10 3.70
N ASP A 62 -17.45 5.21 4.23
CA ASP A 62 -17.95 4.14 5.10
C ASP A 62 -18.18 4.60 6.53
N LEU A 63 -17.42 5.61 6.98
CA LEU A 63 -17.42 6.08 8.37
C LEU A 63 -17.15 7.58 8.44
N THR A 64 -17.74 8.24 9.44
CA THR A 64 -17.33 9.59 9.86
C THR A 64 -15.93 9.57 10.49
N HIS A 65 -15.27 10.72 10.58
CA HIS A 65 -13.94 10.83 11.22
C HIS A 65 -13.94 10.29 12.66
N ALA A 66 -14.93 10.67 13.46
CA ALA A 66 -15.06 10.21 14.84
C ALA A 66 -15.28 8.68 14.94
N GLU A 67 -15.99 8.08 13.99
CA GLU A 67 -16.14 6.62 13.90
C GLU A 67 -14.82 5.93 13.54
N ARG A 68 -14.04 6.50 12.61
CA ARG A 68 -12.72 5.97 12.27
C ARG A 68 -11.79 5.98 13.47
N LEU A 69 -11.73 7.08 14.22
CA LEU A 69 -10.92 7.18 15.45
C LEU A 69 -11.30 6.10 16.46
N ARG A 70 -12.62 5.93 16.71
CA ARG A 70 -13.11 4.87 17.60
C ARG A 70 -12.70 3.48 17.11
N LYS A 71 -12.80 3.20 15.81
CA LYS A 71 -12.43 1.90 15.24
C LYS A 71 -10.92 1.66 15.28
N LEU A 72 -10.09 2.68 15.06
CA LEU A 72 -8.64 2.57 15.19
C LEU A 72 -8.25 2.24 16.64
N ASP A 73 -8.89 2.86 17.63
CA ASP A 73 -8.66 2.56 19.05
C ASP A 73 -9.17 1.17 19.46
N GLU A 74 -10.33 0.76 18.97
CA GLU A 74 -10.93 -0.56 19.22
C GLU A 74 -10.09 -1.70 18.61
N LEU A 75 -9.69 -1.56 17.35
CA LEU A 75 -9.06 -2.62 16.56
C LEU A 75 -7.53 -2.65 16.73
N ARG A 76 -6.93 -1.54 17.14
CA ARG A 76 -5.49 -1.36 17.40
C ARG A 76 -4.60 -1.94 16.28
N PRO A 77 -4.79 -1.55 15.01
CA PRO A 77 -3.89 -1.97 13.95
C PRO A 77 -2.48 -1.40 14.19
N ASP A 78 -1.45 -2.00 13.58
CA ASP A 78 -0.08 -1.48 13.67
C ASP A 78 0.07 -0.16 12.89
N TYR A 79 -0.69 -0.01 11.79
CA TYR A 79 -0.66 1.16 10.94
C TYR A 79 -2.07 1.54 10.45
N TYR A 80 -2.28 2.84 10.23
CA TYR A 80 -3.44 3.36 9.52
C TYR A 80 -3.08 3.67 8.05
N GLU A 81 -3.87 3.19 7.11
CA GLU A 81 -3.73 3.54 5.69
C GLU A 81 -4.83 4.48 5.22
N TYR A 82 -4.42 5.51 4.49
CA TYR A 82 -5.32 6.52 3.94
C TYR A 82 -4.91 6.95 2.54
N GLN A 83 -5.92 7.38 1.78
CA GLN A 83 -5.72 8.04 0.50
C GLN A 83 -5.80 9.56 0.71
N PRO A 84 -4.68 10.30 0.53
CA PRO A 84 -4.73 11.75 0.61
C PRO A 84 -5.50 12.33 -0.59
N PRO A 85 -6.20 13.45 -0.42
CA PRO A 85 -6.71 14.22 -1.55
C PRO A 85 -5.55 14.80 -2.37
N ASP A 86 -5.86 15.25 -3.58
CA ASP A 86 -4.90 15.95 -4.44
C ASP A 86 -4.34 17.19 -3.71
N PRO A 87 -3.01 17.31 -3.53
CA PRO A 87 -2.39 18.47 -2.90
C PRO A 87 -2.71 19.82 -3.56
N HIS A 88 -3.08 19.82 -4.85
CA HIS A 88 -3.50 21.03 -5.56
C HIS A 88 -4.88 21.53 -5.10
N LYS A 89 -5.68 20.68 -4.46
CA LYS A 89 -6.92 21.06 -3.79
C LYS A 89 -6.63 21.48 -2.36
N THR A 90 -5.98 22.64 -2.21
CA THR A 90 -5.39 23.12 -0.95
C THR A 90 -6.32 22.99 0.26
N ALA A 91 -7.58 23.43 0.15
CA ALA A 91 -8.53 23.36 1.26
C ALA A 91 -8.88 21.92 1.68
N GLU A 92 -9.06 21.00 0.71
CA GLU A 92 -9.33 19.58 1.00
C GLU A 92 -8.09 18.92 1.61
N PHE A 93 -6.91 19.24 1.09
CA PHE A 93 -5.63 18.74 1.59
C PHE A 93 -5.34 19.22 3.02
N GLU A 94 -5.51 20.51 3.30
CA GLU A 94 -5.32 21.07 4.64
C GLU A 94 -6.30 20.48 5.66
N GLU A 95 -7.58 20.31 5.29
CA GLU A 95 -8.57 19.65 6.15
C GLU A 95 -8.20 18.18 6.39
N ALA A 96 -7.74 17.46 5.37
CA ALA A 96 -7.26 16.10 5.52
C ALA A 96 -6.05 16.03 6.46
N MET A 97 -5.06 16.92 6.30
CA MET A 97 -3.90 16.98 7.19
C MET A 97 -4.29 17.26 8.64
N ARG A 98 -5.22 18.20 8.88
CA ARG A 98 -5.75 18.45 10.24
C ARG A 98 -6.40 17.21 10.86
N ARG A 99 -7.12 16.41 10.08
CA ARG A 99 -7.72 15.15 10.56
C ARG A 99 -6.67 14.10 10.90
N LEU A 100 -5.52 14.10 10.22
CA LEU A 100 -4.42 13.18 10.53
C LEU A 100 -3.77 13.47 11.89
N ASP A 101 -3.83 14.72 12.37
CA ASP A 101 -3.30 15.09 13.69
C ASP A 101 -4.05 14.39 14.84
N ASP A 102 -5.31 14.00 14.62
CA ASP A 102 -6.11 13.26 15.62
C ASP A 102 -5.76 11.76 15.69
N ILE A 103 -4.98 11.26 14.72
CA ILE A 103 -4.66 9.83 14.60
C ILE A 103 -3.26 9.59 15.16
N SER A 104 -3.19 8.89 16.29
CA SER A 104 -1.93 8.58 17.00
C SER A 104 -1.14 7.39 16.43
N LEU A 105 -1.70 6.68 15.45
CA LEU A 105 -1.03 5.55 14.82
C LEU A 105 -0.09 6.05 13.72
N PRO A 106 1.04 5.34 13.50
CA PRO A 106 1.86 5.53 12.30
C PRO A 106 1.03 5.26 11.04
N LYS A 107 1.32 6.02 9.98
CA LYS A 107 0.43 6.08 8.81
C LYS A 107 1.11 5.67 7.52
N ILE A 108 0.34 5.14 6.59
CA ILE A 108 0.76 4.82 5.23
C ILE A 108 -0.17 5.56 4.28
N ALA A 109 0.41 6.34 3.37
CA ALA A 109 -0.36 7.14 2.42
C ALA A 109 -0.33 6.54 1.02
N GLY A 110 -1.47 6.55 0.33
CA GLY A 110 -1.55 6.22 -1.09
C GLY A 110 -2.89 5.58 -1.48
N PRO A 111 -3.00 5.07 -2.72
CA PRO A 111 -1.94 5.00 -3.73
C PRO A 111 -1.63 6.35 -4.42
N PHE A 112 -0.38 6.53 -4.85
CA PHE A 112 0.04 7.61 -5.76
C PHE A 112 0.51 7.01 -7.08
N TRP A 113 -0.03 7.51 -8.19
CA TRP A 113 0.29 6.99 -9.51
C TRP A 113 1.50 7.71 -10.11
N VAL A 114 2.41 6.94 -10.68
CA VAL A 114 3.55 7.42 -11.47
C VAL A 114 3.48 6.75 -12.82
N MET A 115 2.96 7.48 -13.80
CA MET A 115 2.69 7.00 -15.14
C MET A 115 3.70 7.60 -16.13
N LYS A 116 3.80 6.99 -17.31
CA LYS A 116 4.71 7.46 -18.37
C LYS A 116 4.35 8.87 -18.87
N ASP A 117 3.08 9.19 -18.91
CA ASP A 117 2.55 10.49 -19.35
C ASP A 117 2.29 11.44 -18.18
N ASP A 118 2.12 10.92 -16.96
CA ASP A 118 1.92 11.71 -15.76
C ASP A 118 2.84 11.32 -14.60
N THR A 119 3.73 12.25 -14.26
CA THR A 119 4.65 12.15 -13.11
C THR A 119 4.46 13.31 -12.13
N SER A 120 3.35 14.04 -12.24
CA SER A 120 3.05 15.22 -11.42
C SER A 120 3.11 14.93 -9.93
N SER A 121 2.64 13.74 -9.52
CA SER A 121 2.58 13.26 -8.14
C SER A 121 3.91 13.30 -7.40
N ILE A 122 5.04 13.17 -8.08
CA ILE A 122 6.39 13.12 -7.46
C ILE A 122 7.24 14.36 -7.75
N ARG A 123 6.67 15.39 -8.40
CA ARG A 123 7.40 16.63 -8.71
C ARG A 123 7.60 17.49 -7.47
N ASP A 124 6.58 17.58 -6.63
CA ASP A 124 6.64 18.34 -5.39
C ASP A 124 6.86 17.39 -4.20
N ARG A 125 7.82 17.75 -3.35
CA ARG A 125 8.19 16.98 -2.15
C ARG A 125 7.46 17.51 -0.92
N GLU A 126 6.99 18.75 -0.95
CA GLU A 126 6.44 19.40 0.23
C GLU A 126 5.16 18.72 0.74
N PRO A 127 4.20 18.29 -0.11
CA PRO A 127 3.04 17.54 0.37
C PRO A 127 3.42 16.25 1.11
N PHE A 128 4.45 15.53 0.62
CA PHE A 128 4.95 14.31 1.26
C PHE A 128 5.63 14.62 2.59
N ARG A 129 6.47 15.66 2.64
CA ARG A 129 7.11 16.11 3.88
C ARG A 129 6.07 16.55 4.92
N GLU A 130 5.00 17.20 4.49
CA GLU A 130 3.90 17.61 5.36
C GLU A 130 3.14 16.42 5.94
N MET A 131 2.92 15.37 5.12
CA MET A 131 2.38 14.10 5.60
C MET A 131 3.36 13.40 6.58
N MET A 132 4.67 13.42 6.31
CA MET A 132 5.68 12.85 7.20
C MET A 132 5.74 13.54 8.56
N ARG A 133 5.53 14.86 8.62
CA ARG A 133 5.41 15.62 9.89
C ARG A 133 4.25 15.11 10.76
N ARG A 134 3.26 14.43 10.16
CA ARG A 134 2.10 13.80 10.83
C ARG A 134 2.21 12.29 10.93
N GLU A 135 3.45 11.80 10.99
CA GLU A 135 3.78 10.39 11.23
C GLU A 135 3.37 9.46 10.08
N THR A 136 3.21 9.98 8.86
CA THR A 136 3.21 9.12 7.68
C THR A 136 4.62 8.58 7.47
N VAL A 137 4.78 7.28 7.71
CA VAL A 137 6.08 6.59 7.69
C VAL A 137 6.42 6.01 6.33
N CYS A 138 5.42 5.84 5.46
CA CYS A 138 5.62 5.27 4.14
C CYS A 138 4.55 5.71 3.13
N PHE A 139 4.95 5.80 1.86
CA PHE A 139 4.08 6.13 0.73
C PHE A 139 3.96 4.96 -0.25
N GLN A 140 2.78 4.73 -0.80
CA GLN A 140 2.53 3.68 -1.78
C GLN A 140 2.53 4.29 -3.18
N LEU A 141 3.53 3.94 -3.98
CA LEU A 141 3.62 4.37 -5.37
C LEU A 141 3.22 3.23 -6.31
N ILE A 142 2.22 3.47 -7.15
CA ILE A 142 1.86 2.59 -8.26
C ILE A 142 2.57 3.11 -9.51
N VAL A 143 3.57 2.37 -9.96
CA VAL A 143 4.41 2.72 -11.10
C VAL A 143 3.92 1.96 -12.31
N GLU A 144 3.49 2.66 -13.36
CA GLU A 144 3.01 2.03 -14.61
C GLU A 144 4.17 1.61 -15.52
N SER A 145 5.14 0.96 -14.89
CA SER A 145 6.26 0.24 -15.47
C SER A 145 7.60 0.97 -15.62
N ALA A 146 8.50 0.68 -14.69
CA ALA A 146 9.94 0.81 -14.93
C ALA A 146 10.47 -0.32 -15.85
N VAL A 147 9.69 -1.40 -16.03
CA VAL A 147 10.11 -2.70 -16.59
C VAL A 147 9.29 -3.22 -17.78
N ASP A 148 8.03 -2.82 -17.94
CA ASP A 148 7.19 -3.23 -19.09
C ASP A 148 7.63 -2.45 -20.35
N PRO A 149 8.01 -3.15 -21.44
CA PRO A 149 8.44 -2.50 -22.67
C PRO A 149 7.40 -1.57 -23.32
N GLY A 150 6.11 -1.80 -23.10
CA GLY A 150 5.01 -1.01 -23.68
C GLY A 150 4.77 0.32 -22.98
N PHE A 151 5.03 0.39 -21.67
CA PHE A 151 4.67 1.53 -20.81
C PHE A 151 5.88 2.14 -20.08
N LYS A 152 7.09 1.81 -20.52
CA LYS A 152 8.34 2.17 -19.85
C LYS A 152 8.50 3.67 -19.58
N LEU A 153 8.74 4.03 -18.32
CA LEU A 153 9.24 5.36 -17.95
C LEU A 153 10.49 5.73 -18.75
N SER A 154 10.62 7.00 -19.16
CA SER A 154 11.87 7.50 -19.76
C SER A 154 13.03 7.45 -18.75
N ALA A 155 14.27 7.55 -19.25
CA ALA A 155 15.43 7.61 -18.35
C ALA A 155 15.41 8.83 -17.41
N ALA A 156 14.85 9.96 -17.87
CA ALA A 156 14.70 11.15 -17.04
C ALA A 156 13.66 10.94 -15.93
N GLN A 157 12.53 10.31 -16.24
CA GLN A 157 11.50 9.99 -15.26
C GLN A 157 11.97 8.98 -14.22
N ARG A 158 12.73 7.96 -14.64
CA ARG A 158 13.36 7.02 -13.70
C ARG A 158 14.30 7.71 -12.73
N ARG A 159 15.18 8.59 -13.21
CA ARG A 159 16.07 9.36 -12.33
C ARG A 159 15.29 10.22 -11.34
N MET A 160 14.27 10.94 -11.82
CA MET A 160 13.42 11.74 -10.95
C MET A 160 12.72 10.89 -9.87
N LEU A 161 12.29 9.68 -10.21
CA LEU A 161 11.71 8.74 -9.26
C LEU A 161 12.76 8.20 -8.28
N ASP A 162 13.96 7.84 -8.74
CA ASP A 162 15.06 7.44 -7.85
C ASP A 162 15.41 8.57 -6.86
N ASP A 163 15.59 9.80 -7.34
CA ASP A 163 15.86 10.98 -6.51
C ASP A 163 14.74 11.19 -5.47
N PHE A 164 13.47 10.96 -5.86
CA PHE A 164 12.33 11.03 -4.95
C PHE A 164 12.39 9.93 -3.87
N LEU A 165 12.71 8.70 -4.26
CA LEU A 165 12.76 7.53 -3.38
C LEU A 165 13.93 7.59 -2.38
N GLU A 166 14.99 8.33 -2.67
CA GLU A 166 16.08 8.60 -1.73
C GLU A 166 15.62 9.43 -0.53
N GLU A 167 14.71 10.37 -0.75
CA GLU A 167 14.21 11.29 0.28
C GLU A 167 12.92 10.81 0.95
N ILE A 168 12.01 10.22 0.16
CA ILE A 168 10.64 9.93 0.57
C ILE A 168 10.44 8.41 0.71
N PRO A 169 10.31 7.87 1.94
CA PRO A 169 10.22 6.43 2.17
C PRO A 169 8.99 5.83 1.47
N SER A 170 9.20 4.98 0.47
CA SER A 170 8.09 4.47 -0.34
C SER A 170 8.12 2.96 -0.60
N LEU A 171 6.94 2.36 -0.69
CA LEU A 171 6.70 1.05 -1.26
C LEU A 171 6.32 1.22 -2.73
N VAL A 172 6.83 0.36 -3.59
CA VAL A 172 6.52 0.39 -5.02
C VAL A 172 5.67 -0.83 -5.41
N ASN A 173 4.60 -0.57 -6.15
CA ASN A 173 3.90 -1.57 -6.96
C ASN A 173 4.19 -1.24 -8.43
N ASP A 174 4.44 -2.26 -9.23
CA ASP A 174 4.70 -2.12 -10.67
C ASP A 174 4.01 -3.30 -11.39
N SER A 175 3.91 -3.26 -12.72
CA SER A 175 3.61 -4.42 -13.56
C SER A 175 4.71 -5.46 -13.39
N PHE A 176 4.61 -6.24 -12.31
CA PHE A 176 5.39 -7.45 -12.10
C PHE A 176 4.87 -8.52 -13.06
N GLU A 177 5.18 -8.39 -14.35
CA GLU A 177 5.06 -9.47 -15.30
C GLU A 177 5.92 -10.65 -14.86
N ARG A 178 5.58 -11.86 -15.33
CA ARG A 178 6.19 -13.13 -14.92
C ARG A 178 7.73 -13.21 -15.07
N SER A 179 8.34 -12.27 -15.79
CA SER A 179 9.76 -12.23 -16.16
C SER A 179 10.60 -11.23 -15.36
N VAL A 180 9.99 -10.40 -14.49
CA VAL A 180 10.73 -9.38 -13.74
C VAL A 180 11.45 -10.01 -12.55
N ARG A 181 12.78 -10.05 -12.66
CA ARG A 181 13.69 -10.39 -11.57
C ARG A 181 13.78 -9.20 -10.60
N LEU A 182 13.20 -9.32 -9.41
CA LEU A 182 13.21 -8.24 -8.41
C LEU A 182 14.60 -7.83 -7.94
N ASP A 183 15.54 -8.78 -7.91
CA ASP A 183 16.95 -8.52 -7.65
C ASP A 183 17.58 -7.61 -8.71
N ARG A 184 16.89 -7.42 -9.84
CA ARG A 184 17.24 -6.52 -10.94
C ARG A 184 16.19 -5.44 -11.17
N TYR A 185 15.32 -5.20 -10.18
CA TYR A 185 14.35 -4.11 -10.28
C TYR A 185 15.11 -2.77 -10.38
N PRO A 186 14.82 -1.94 -11.38
CA PRO A 186 15.72 -0.86 -11.78
C PRO A 186 15.57 0.41 -10.93
N LEU A 187 14.61 0.45 -10.00
CA LEU A 187 14.42 1.58 -9.09
C LEU A 187 15.21 1.37 -7.80
N ASN A 188 15.89 2.41 -7.36
CA ASN A 188 16.72 2.43 -6.17
C ASN A 188 16.00 3.21 -5.05
N GLY A 189 16.50 3.13 -3.81
CA GLY A 189 15.97 3.91 -2.68
C GLY A 189 14.62 3.45 -2.11
N HIS A 190 13.81 2.69 -2.85
CA HIS A 190 12.53 2.17 -2.34
C HIS A 190 12.71 1.30 -1.09
N ARG A 191 11.76 1.40 -0.16
CA ARG A 191 11.79 0.67 1.13
C ARG A 191 11.26 -0.74 1.02
N GLY A 192 10.54 -1.05 -0.04
CA GLY A 192 9.83 -2.31 -0.15
C GLY A 192 8.94 -2.41 -1.36
N TYR A 193 8.12 -3.45 -1.39
CA TYR A 193 7.17 -3.74 -2.45
C TYR A 193 5.75 -3.74 -1.90
N LEU A 194 4.84 -3.17 -2.68
CA LEU A 194 3.41 -3.29 -2.49
C LEU A 194 2.87 -4.31 -3.49
N LEU A 195 2.05 -5.25 -3.04
CA LEU A 195 1.46 -6.30 -3.86
C LEU A 195 -0.05 -6.33 -3.65
N GLU A 196 -0.80 -6.36 -4.75
CA GLU A 196 -2.26 -6.51 -4.69
C GLU A 196 -2.63 -7.99 -4.81
N ALA A 197 -3.25 -8.55 -3.78
CA ALA A 197 -3.89 -9.84 -3.83
C ALA A 197 -5.33 -9.67 -4.33
N VAL A 198 -5.57 -9.99 -5.61
CA VAL A 198 -6.92 -9.99 -6.19
C VAL A 198 -7.78 -11.05 -5.51
N VAL A 199 -8.78 -10.61 -4.75
CA VAL A 199 -9.78 -11.50 -4.13
C VAL A 199 -10.98 -11.63 -5.06
N PRO A 200 -11.30 -12.84 -5.56
CA PRO A 200 -12.50 -13.06 -6.37
C PRO A 200 -13.76 -12.56 -5.65
N GLY A 201 -14.54 -11.71 -6.32
CA GLY A 201 -15.78 -11.14 -5.78
C GLY A 201 -15.65 -9.83 -5.00
N ALA A 202 -14.43 -9.34 -4.75
CA ALA A 202 -14.19 -8.03 -4.13
C ALA A 202 -14.13 -6.88 -5.15
N ASP A 203 -13.58 -7.13 -6.34
CA ASP A 203 -13.43 -6.14 -7.41
C ASP A 203 -14.48 -6.32 -8.52
N LYS A 204 -15.27 -5.26 -8.78
CA LYS A 204 -16.13 -5.17 -9.98
C LYS A 204 -15.32 -5.30 -11.29
N ALA A 205 -14.01 -5.04 -11.23
CA ALA A 205 -13.07 -5.11 -12.34
C ALA A 205 -12.27 -6.42 -12.41
N GLY A 206 -12.68 -7.49 -11.72
CA GLY A 206 -12.02 -8.80 -11.72
C GLY A 206 -11.99 -9.51 -13.09
N ARG A 207 -11.29 -8.92 -14.07
CA ARG A 207 -10.84 -9.52 -15.33
C ARG A 207 -9.33 -9.29 -15.43
N GLY A 208 -8.59 -9.96 -14.58
CA GLY A 208 -7.13 -9.93 -14.59
C GLY A 208 -6.62 -10.98 -13.62
N TRP A 209 -5.64 -11.76 -14.05
CA TRP A 209 -5.09 -12.88 -13.30
C TRP A 209 -4.82 -12.56 -11.82
N ASN A 210 -5.33 -13.38 -10.92
CA ASN A 210 -5.04 -13.26 -9.48
C ASN A 210 -3.52 -13.42 -9.22
N ALA A 211 -2.92 -12.48 -8.48
CA ALA A 211 -1.50 -12.47 -8.13
C ALA A 211 -1.06 -13.73 -7.35
N LEU A 212 -1.97 -14.35 -6.62
CA LEU A 212 -1.77 -15.59 -5.88
C LEU A 212 -1.95 -16.83 -6.76
N THR A 213 -2.97 -16.86 -7.64
CA THR A 213 -3.15 -17.99 -8.58
C THR A 213 -2.04 -18.04 -9.63
N SER A 214 -1.44 -16.90 -9.94
CA SER A 214 -0.24 -16.81 -10.77
C SER A 214 1.07 -17.12 -10.02
N GLY A 215 1.01 -17.29 -8.69
CA GLY A 215 2.17 -17.54 -7.82
C GLY A 215 3.13 -16.35 -7.72
N LYS A 216 2.71 -15.15 -8.12
CA LYS A 216 3.57 -13.97 -8.17
C LYS A 216 4.02 -13.56 -6.79
N VAL A 217 3.10 -13.44 -5.82
CA VAL A 217 3.40 -13.07 -4.42
C VAL A 217 4.43 -14.03 -3.79
N VAL A 218 4.22 -15.34 -3.94
CA VAL A 218 5.14 -16.36 -3.40
C VAL A 218 6.52 -16.31 -4.08
N ARG A 219 6.58 -16.12 -5.41
CA ARG A 219 7.85 -15.99 -6.15
C ARG A 219 8.63 -14.73 -5.80
N LEU A 220 7.92 -13.62 -5.63
CA LEU A 220 8.43 -12.31 -5.20
C LEU A 220 9.18 -12.46 -3.88
N LEU A 221 8.52 -13.09 -2.91
CA LEU A 221 9.05 -13.34 -1.57
C LEU A 221 10.25 -14.28 -1.60
N LYS A 222 10.19 -15.39 -2.34
CA LYS A 222 11.33 -16.31 -2.54
C LYS A 222 12.56 -15.65 -3.17
N THR A 223 12.38 -14.56 -3.93
CA THR A 223 13.49 -13.82 -4.56
C THR A 223 14.12 -12.83 -3.58
N LEU A 224 13.40 -12.44 -2.52
CA LEU A 224 13.90 -11.53 -1.46
C LEU A 224 14.56 -12.26 -0.29
N GLU A 225 14.32 -13.56 -0.14
CA GLU A 225 14.96 -14.44 0.85
C GLU A 225 16.35 -14.97 0.41
N GLN A 226 16.76 -14.70 -0.84
CA GLN A 226 18.07 -15.07 -1.40
C GLN A 226 19.03 -13.90 -1.40
#